data_AF-A0A3C1MVA9-F1
#
_entry.id   AF-A0A3C1MVA9-F1
#
_cell.length_a   1.000
_cell.length_b   1.000
_cell.length_c   1.000
_cell.angle_alpha   90.00
_cell.angle_beta   90.00
_cell.angle_gamma   90.00
#
_symmetry.space_group_name_H-M   'P 1'
#
loop_
_entity.id
_entity.type
_entity.pdbx_description
1 polymer ?
#
loop_
_entity_poly.entity_id
_entity_poly.type
_entity_poly.pdbx_seq_one_letter_code
_entity_poly.pdbx_strand_id
1 'polypeptide(L)'
;MGASDILNLLRQSSLRVSLSGTALNVLPVERLTDETRTLIRDNKPEILTALAGEAAELTQLVRQCGDAYGFTEAEHVDALAAALADSESALTCFRAIAAELDRGACYE
;
A
#
# COMPACT_ATOMS: atom_id res chain seq x y z
N MET A 1 0.80 -11.65 -16.35
CA MET A 1 0.04 -10.85 -15.37
C MET A 1 1.06 -10.02 -14.62
N GLY A 2 0.80 -8.75 -14.37
CA GLY A 2 1.71 -7.93 -13.57
C GLY A 2 1.44 -8.12 -12.08
N ALA A 3 2.43 -7.79 -11.25
CA ALA A 3 2.34 -7.88 -9.80
C ALA A 3 1.09 -7.20 -9.17
N SER A 4 0.68 -6.04 -9.71
CA SER A 4 -0.52 -5.32 -9.26
C SER A 4 -1.82 -6.09 -9.53
N ASP A 5 -1.85 -6.85 -10.63
CA ASP A 5 -3.00 -7.68 -11.02
C ASP A 5 -3.18 -8.83 -10.03
N ILE A 6 -2.08 -9.45 -9.61
CA ILE A 6 -2.04 -10.53 -8.63
C ILE A 6 -2.50 -10.03 -7.26
N LEU A 7 -2.00 -8.87 -6.81
CA LEU A 7 -2.46 -8.25 -5.56
C LEU A 7 -3.96 -7.94 -5.60
N ASN A 8 -4.46 -7.44 -6.73
CA ASN A 8 -5.88 -7.16 -6.91
C ASN A 8 -6.71 -8.46 -6.87
N LEU A 9 -6.24 -9.54 -7.49
CA LEU A 9 -6.89 -10.85 -7.45
C LEU A 9 -6.96 -11.43 -6.03
N LEU A 10 -5.87 -11.28 -5.25
CA LEU A 10 -5.84 -11.68 -3.84
C LEU A 10 -6.84 -10.85 -3.02
N ARG A 11 -6.88 -9.53 -3.23
CA ARG A 11 -7.86 -8.63 -2.57
C ARG A 11 -9.30 -8.97 -2.94
N GLN A 12 -9.59 -9.25 -4.21
CA GLN A 12 -10.91 -9.71 -4.68
C GLN A 12 -11.32 -11.04 -4.03
N SER A 13 -10.35 -11.88 -3.69
CA SER A 13 -10.55 -13.12 -2.94
C SER A 13 -10.72 -12.88 -1.43
N SER A 14 -10.87 -11.62 -0.99
CA SER A 14 -10.92 -11.21 0.42
C SER A 14 -9.68 -11.61 1.22
N LEU A 15 -8.53 -11.73 0.55
CA LEU A 15 -7.23 -11.95 1.19
C LEU A 15 -6.49 -10.62 1.27
N ARG A 16 -6.20 -10.18 2.49
CA ARG A 16 -5.28 -9.09 2.77
C ARG A 16 -3.87 -9.62 2.75
N VAL A 17 -3.04 -8.98 1.92
CA VAL A 17 -1.63 -9.28 1.80
C VAL A 17 -0.84 -8.07 2.29
N SER A 18 -0.02 -8.27 3.30
CA SER A 18 0.81 -7.23 3.90
C SER A 18 2.25 -7.69 3.99
N LEU A 19 3.19 -6.76 3.86
CA LEU A 19 4.60 -7.03 4.08
C LEU A 19 4.95 -6.78 5.55
N SER A 20 5.52 -7.78 6.22
CA SER A 20 6.13 -7.61 7.54
C SER A 20 7.61 -7.90 7.44
N GLY A 21 8.38 -6.84 7.17
CA GLY A 21 9.82 -6.94 6.92
C GLY A 21 10.11 -7.71 5.62
N THR A 22 10.66 -8.91 5.75
CA THR A 22 10.93 -9.82 4.61
C THR A 22 9.88 -10.92 4.43
N ALA A 23 8.94 -11.02 5.38
CA ALA A 23 7.86 -11.99 5.36
C ALA A 23 6.60 -11.37 4.76
N LEU A 24 5.88 -12.18 3.99
CA LEU A 24 4.62 -11.81 3.38
C LEU A 24 3.50 -12.44 4.21
N ASN A 25 2.70 -11.58 4.85
CA ASN A 25 1.58 -11.98 5.69
C ASN A 25 0.30 -11.97 4.87
N VAL A 26 -0.46 -13.06 4.97
CA VAL A 26 -1.74 -13.20 4.27
C VAL A 26 -2.83 -13.55 5.27
N LEU A 27 -3.88 -12.74 5.31
CA LEU A 27 -4.99 -12.84 6.25
C LEU A 27 -6.33 -12.67 5.53
N PRO A 28 -7.40 -13.39 5.92
CA PRO A 28 -7.40 -14.45 6.93
C PRO A 28 -6.84 -15.76 6.35
N VAL A 29 -6.06 -16.49 7.16
CA VAL A 29 -5.41 -17.74 6.73
C VAL A 29 -6.41 -18.85 6.38
N GLU A 30 -7.64 -18.79 6.90
CA GLU A 30 -8.72 -19.74 6.60
C GLU A 30 -9.16 -19.70 5.13
N ARG A 31 -8.95 -18.57 4.44
CA ARG A 31 -9.23 -18.39 3.01
C ARG A 31 -8.03 -18.72 2.14
N LEU A 32 -6.89 -19.06 2.74
CA LEU A 32 -5.66 -19.39 2.04
C LEU A 32 -5.74 -20.81 1.49
N THR A 33 -6.16 -20.95 0.23
CA THR A 33 -6.17 -22.22 -0.48
C THR A 33 -4.77 -22.59 -0.98
N ASP A 34 -4.53 -23.88 -1.27
CA ASP A 34 -3.27 -24.35 -1.87
C ASP A 34 -2.96 -23.71 -3.22
N GLU A 35 -4.00 -23.40 -4.00
CA GLU A 35 -3.88 -22.67 -5.27
C GLU A 35 -3.33 -21.26 -5.03
N THR A 36 -3.92 -20.50 -4.11
CA THR A 36 -3.44 -19.17 -3.75
C THR A 36 -2.02 -19.21 -3.18
N ARG A 37 -1.70 -20.21 -2.34
CA ARG A 37 -0.33 -20.42 -1.83
C ARG A 37 0.68 -20.65 -2.94
N THR A 38 0.30 -21.45 -3.94
CA THR A 38 1.15 -21.74 -5.10
C THR A 38 1.35 -20.48 -5.92
N LEU A 39 0.28 -19.73 -6.16
CA LEU A 39 0.29 -18.47 -6.91
C LEU A 39 1.17 -17.41 -6.23
N ILE A 40 1.05 -17.26 -4.90
CA ILE A 40 1.90 -16.37 -4.09
C ILE A 40 3.36 -16.81 -4.14
N ARG A 41 3.66 -18.11 -4.10
CA ARG A 41 5.04 -18.61 -4.13
C ARG A 41 5.68 -18.40 -5.50
N ASP A 42 4.94 -18.69 -6.58
CA ASP A 42 5.39 -18.55 -7.96
C ASP A 42 5.64 -17.08 -8.32
N ASN A 43 4.78 -16.19 -7.83
CA ASN A 43 4.86 -14.75 -8.08
C ASN A 43 5.41 -13.96 -6.89
N LYS A 44 6.06 -14.63 -5.93
CA LYS A 44 6.58 -13.98 -4.72
C LYS A 44 7.45 -12.75 -5.01
N PRO A 45 8.43 -12.78 -5.92
CA PRO A 45 9.26 -11.60 -6.18
C PRO A 45 8.44 -10.44 -6.76
N GLU A 46 7.50 -10.73 -7.66
CA GLU A 46 6.59 -9.74 -8.26
C GLU A 46 5.75 -9.07 -7.16
N ILE A 47 5.12 -9.86 -6.28
CA ILE A 47 4.30 -9.35 -5.18
C ILE A 47 5.12 -8.49 -4.23
N LEU A 48 6.34 -8.91 -3.89
CA LEU A 48 7.26 -8.12 -3.08
C LEU A 48 7.62 -6.78 -3.75
N THR A 49 7.89 -6.79 -5.06
CA THR A 49 8.17 -5.58 -5.83
C THR A 49 6.95 -4.65 -5.86
N ALA A 50 5.74 -5.16 -6.03
CA ALA A 50 4.54 -4.34 -5.99
C ALA A 50 4.26 -3.77 -4.60
N LEU A 51 4.39 -4.57 -3.53
CA LEU A 51 4.24 -4.09 -2.16
C LEU A 51 5.29 -3.02 -1.81
N ALA A 52 6.53 -3.20 -2.27
CA ALA A 52 7.58 -2.20 -2.14
C ALA A 52 7.27 -0.91 -2.93
N GLY A 53 6.70 -1.06 -4.13
CA GLY A 53 6.20 0.06 -4.94
C GLY A 53 5.08 0.83 -4.25
N GLU A 54 4.09 0.13 -3.68
CA GLU A 54 2.99 0.73 -2.91
C GLU A 54 3.50 1.46 -1.67
N ALA A 55 4.47 0.87 -0.94
CA ALA A 55 5.10 1.51 0.21
C ALA A 55 5.89 2.77 -0.17
N ALA A 56 6.62 2.74 -1.30
CA ALA A 56 7.32 3.91 -1.82
C ALA A 56 6.34 5.02 -2.24
N GLU A 57 5.25 4.67 -2.92
CA GLU A 57 4.20 5.60 -3.30
C GLU A 57 3.53 6.23 -2.07
N LEU A 58 3.17 5.41 -1.06
CA LEU A 58 2.66 5.89 0.22
C LEU A 58 3.61 6.84 0.91
N THR A 59 4.90 6.50 0.97
CA THR A 59 5.92 7.36 1.57
C THR A 59 5.96 8.71 0.86
N GLN A 60 5.89 8.73 -0.46
CA GLN A 60 5.87 9.96 -1.23
C GLN A 60 4.60 10.77 -0.97
N LEU A 61 3.43 10.14 -0.96
CA LEU A 61 2.15 10.82 -0.73
C LEU A 61 2.03 11.34 0.71
N VAL A 62 2.39 10.55 1.72
CA VAL A 62 2.42 10.97 3.13
C VAL A 62 3.37 12.15 3.31
N ARG A 63 4.52 12.13 2.62
CA ARG A 63 5.46 13.24 2.65
C ARG A 63 4.89 14.48 1.98
N GLN A 64 4.29 14.36 0.80
CA GLN A 64 3.67 15.48 0.10
C GLN A 64 2.51 16.09 0.88
N CYS A 65 1.63 15.25 1.43
CA CYS A 65 0.52 15.72 2.25
C CYS A 65 1.06 16.38 3.52
N GLY A 66 1.95 15.72 4.25
CA GLY A 66 2.48 16.28 5.49
C GLY A 66 3.29 17.57 5.25
N ASP A 67 4.01 17.73 4.14
CA ASP A 67 4.67 18.99 3.79
C ASP A 67 3.64 20.12 3.57
N ALA A 68 2.54 19.83 2.85
CA ALA A 68 1.45 20.76 2.66
C ALA A 68 0.70 21.13 3.97
N TYR A 69 0.60 20.19 4.91
CA TYR A 69 -0.05 20.40 6.20
C TYR A 69 0.90 20.87 7.33
N GLY A 70 2.21 20.93 7.07
CA GLY A 70 3.22 21.33 8.06
C GLY A 70 3.56 20.26 9.12
N PHE A 71 3.46 18.97 8.76
CA PHE A 71 3.83 17.86 9.64
C PHE A 71 5.32 17.85 9.96
N THR A 72 5.64 17.45 11.17
CA THR A 72 7.02 17.17 11.59
C THR A 72 7.50 15.81 11.10
N GLU A 73 8.83 15.60 11.07
CA GLU A 73 9.42 14.30 10.69
C GLU A 73 8.88 13.13 11.54
N ALA A 74 8.61 13.38 12.83
CA ALA A 74 8.03 12.37 13.71
C ALA A 74 6.59 12.00 13.29
N GLU A 75 5.77 12.98 12.92
CA GLU A 75 4.40 12.76 12.43
C GLU A 75 4.40 12.04 11.07
N HIS A 76 5.35 12.34 10.20
CA HIS A 76 5.51 11.60 8.94
C HIS A 76 5.81 10.12 9.19
N VAL A 77 6.68 9.81 10.15
CA VAL A 77 7.01 8.42 10.50
C VAL A 77 5.80 7.70 11.10
N ASP A 78 5.06 8.36 11.99
CA ASP A 78 3.85 7.79 12.60
C ASP A 78 2.74 7.56 11.57
N ALA A 79 2.47 8.57 10.73
CA ALA A 79 1.52 8.48 9.63
C ALA A 79 1.91 7.40 8.61
N LEU A 80 3.19 7.27 8.28
CA LEU A 80 3.68 6.22 7.39
C LEU A 80 3.53 4.83 8.03
N ALA A 81 3.83 4.68 9.32
CA ALA A 81 3.66 3.41 10.01
C ALA A 81 2.18 2.98 10.03
N ALA A 82 1.27 3.91 10.29
CA ALA A 82 -0.18 3.67 10.21
C ALA A 82 -0.61 3.33 8.77
N ALA A 83 -0.08 4.05 7.78
CA ALA A 83 -0.37 3.80 6.38
C ALA A 83 0.10 2.43 5.90
N LEU A 84 1.29 1.99 6.31
CA LEU A 84 1.84 0.67 5.95
C LEU A 84 1.08 -0.49 6.61
N ALA A 85 0.38 -0.25 7.73
CA ALA A 85 -0.46 -1.26 8.36
C ALA A 85 -1.72 -1.56 7.52
N ASP A 86 -2.26 -0.56 6.80
CA ASP A 86 -3.40 -0.72 5.88
C ASP A 86 -3.15 0.04 4.57
N SER A 87 -2.17 -0.43 3.80
CA SER A 87 -1.65 0.28 2.62
C SER A 87 -2.71 0.58 1.57
N GLU A 88 -3.72 -0.29 1.44
CA GLU A 88 -4.81 -0.12 0.46
C GLU A 88 -5.70 1.09 0.83
N SER A 89 -6.22 1.12 2.05
CA SER A 89 -7.08 2.22 2.50
C SER A 89 -6.29 3.52 2.55
N ALA A 90 -5.03 3.44 3.01
CA ALA A 90 -4.14 4.59 3.06
C ALA A 90 -3.85 5.14 1.66
N LEU A 91 -3.49 4.31 0.68
CA LEU A 91 -3.27 4.75 -0.71
C LEU A 91 -4.51 5.44 -1.28
N THR A 92 -5.70 4.87 -1.05
CA THR A 92 -6.95 5.47 -1.53
C THR A 92 -7.19 6.85 -0.92
N CYS A 93 -6.98 6.97 0.40
CA CYS A 93 -7.16 8.22 1.13
C CYS A 93 -6.11 9.28 0.72
N PHE A 94 -4.83 8.93 0.74
CA PHE A 94 -3.74 9.84 0.40
C PHE A 94 -3.76 10.25 -1.07
N ARG A 95 -4.15 9.38 -2.01
CA ARG A 95 -4.35 9.76 -3.42
C ARG A 95 -5.47 10.78 -3.58
N ALA A 96 -6.57 10.64 -2.84
CA ALA A 96 -7.66 11.61 -2.85
C ALA A 96 -7.19 12.98 -2.31
N ILE A 97 -6.52 12.98 -1.16
CA ILE A 97 -5.97 14.21 -0.55
C ILE A 97 -4.94 14.87 -1.48
N ALA A 98 -4.00 14.10 -2.05
CA ALA A 98 -3.01 14.62 -2.99
C ALA A 98 -3.66 15.22 -4.25
N ALA A 99 -4.75 14.61 -4.75
CA ALA A 99 -5.52 15.18 -5.85
C ALA A 99 -6.26 16.48 -5.45
N GLU A 100 -6.74 16.59 -4.21
CA GLU A 100 -7.31 17.84 -3.70
C GLU A 100 -6.25 18.94 -3.54
N LEU A 101 -5.06 18.60 -3.05
CA LEU A 101 -3.92 19.51 -2.94
C LEU A 101 -3.48 20.02 -4.31
N ASP A 102 -3.38 19.15 -5.31
CA ASP A 102 -3.06 19.51 -6.70
C ASP A 102 -4.12 20.48 -7.30
N ARG A 103 -5.41 20.22 -7.02
CA ARG A 103 -6.50 21.11 -7.46
C ARG A 103 -6.51 22.45 -6.75
N GLY A 104 -6.10 22.50 -5.48
CA GLY A 104 -5.92 23.73 -4.71
C GLY A 104 -4.78 24.60 -5.25
N ALA A 105 -3.68 23.98 -5.68
CA ALA A 105 -2.51 24.66 -6.23
C ALA A 105 -2.74 25.33 -7.60
N CYS A 106 -3.79 24.93 -8.35
CA CYS A 106 -4.18 25.59 -9.61
C CYS A 106 -4.99 26.89 -9.44
N TYR A 107 -5.29 27.32 -8.21
CA TYR A 107 -6.11 28.51 -7.92
C TYR A 107 -5.32 29.70 -7.34
N GLU A 108 -3.99 29.72 -7.51
CA GLU A 108 -3.11 30.86 -7.18
C GLU A 108 -2.45 31.49 -8.41
#